data_AF-A0A087GWM5-F1
#
_entry.id   AF-A0A087GWM5-F1
#
_cell.length_a   1.000
_cell.length_b   1.000
_cell.length_c   1.000
_cell.angle_alpha   90.00
_cell.angle_beta   90.00
_cell.angle_gamma   90.00
#
_symmetry.space_group_name_H-M   'P 1'
#
loop_
_entity.id
_entity.type
_entity.pdbx_description
1 polymer ?
#
loop_
_entity_poly.entity_id
_entity_poly.type
_entity_poly.pdbx_seq_one_letter_code
_entity_poly.pdbx_strand_id
1 'polypeptide(L)'
;MDHHKWRAVNMVMARTKHSIEMYIDAMNKLEEKARACYEGTISLSSYEFTKMLVLDGCFVLELFRGADKGFSVLGYGRNDPVFATRGLMHLIQRDMVMLENQLPLFVLNRLLELQLRTQNQPGLVARLAIRFFNPLMPTDNPFTKTNQFDT
;
A
#
# COMPACT_ATOMS: atom_id res chain seq x y z
N MET A 1 14.36 4.80 -0.10
CA MET A 1 12.95 4.39 -0.29
C MET A 1 12.60 4.22 -1.77
N ASP A 2 12.92 5.19 -2.63
CA ASP A 2 12.50 5.20 -4.05
C ASP A 2 12.88 3.97 -4.88
N HIS A 3 14.08 3.41 -4.67
CA HIS A 3 14.48 2.21 -5.41
C HIS A 3 13.54 1.01 -5.14
N HIS A 4 12.98 0.90 -3.93
CA HIS A 4 12.02 -0.15 -3.60
C HIS A 4 10.64 0.11 -4.20
N LYS A 5 10.25 1.38 -4.35
CA LYS A 5 9.02 1.77 -5.06
C LYS A 5 9.09 1.39 -6.53
N TRP A 6 10.20 1.72 -7.20
CA TRP A 6 10.46 1.29 -8.57
C TRP A 6 10.50 -0.23 -8.71
N ARG A 7 11.11 -0.92 -7.75
CA ARG A 7 11.09 -2.39 -7.75
C ARG A 7 9.68 -2.95 -7.63
N ALA A 8 8.83 -2.38 -6.77
CA ALA A 8 7.43 -2.78 -6.67
C ALA A 8 6.69 -2.58 -8.01
N VAL A 9 6.86 -1.41 -8.64
CA VAL A 9 6.30 -1.15 -9.98
C VAL A 9 6.79 -2.17 -11.00
N ASN A 10 8.09 -2.46 -11.07
CA ASN A 10 8.63 -3.44 -12.01
C ASN A 10 8.06 -4.85 -11.79
N MET A 11 7.89 -5.27 -10.53
CA MET A 11 7.24 -6.55 -10.19
C MET A 11 5.78 -6.57 -10.64
N VAL A 12 5.05 -5.46 -10.43
CA VAL A 12 3.67 -5.30 -10.91
C VAL A 12 3.62 -5.40 -12.44
N MET A 13 4.46 -4.65 -13.16
CA MET A 13 4.46 -4.64 -14.63
C MET A 13 4.82 -6.01 -15.21
N ALA A 14 5.82 -6.69 -14.65
CA ALA A 14 6.20 -8.03 -15.06
C ALA A 14 5.05 -9.03 -14.87
N ARG A 15 4.32 -8.92 -13.76
CA ARG A 15 3.20 -9.80 -13.41
C ARG A 15 1.95 -9.52 -14.24
N THR A 16 1.62 -8.25 -14.51
CA THR A 16 0.40 -7.87 -15.24
C THR A 16 0.61 -7.77 -16.75
N LYS A 17 1.87 -7.74 -17.21
CA LYS A 17 2.27 -7.47 -18.61
C LYS A 17 1.71 -6.13 -19.11
N HIS A 18 1.73 -5.12 -18.24
CA HIS A 18 1.27 -3.77 -18.57
C HIS A 18 2.46 -2.84 -18.71
N SER A 19 2.27 -1.74 -19.43
CA SER A 19 3.23 -0.65 -19.45
C SER A 19 2.96 0.30 -18.28
N ILE A 20 3.98 1.01 -17.80
CA ILE A 20 3.82 1.98 -16.71
C ILE A 20 2.94 3.17 -17.15
N GLU A 21 2.99 3.52 -18.43
CA GLU A 21 2.21 4.59 -19.05
C GLU A 21 0.71 4.36 -18.86
N MET A 22 0.24 3.11 -18.94
CA MET A 22 -1.16 2.78 -18.66
C MET A 22 -1.60 3.19 -17.25
N TYR A 23 -0.71 3.07 -16.27
CA TYR A 23 -1.00 3.46 -14.88
C TYR A 23 -0.88 4.98 -14.71
N ILE A 24 0.09 5.61 -15.36
CA ILE A 24 0.24 7.07 -15.36
C ILE A 24 -1.01 7.72 -15.98
N ASP A 25 -1.50 7.22 -17.11
CA ASP A 25 -2.72 7.72 -17.76
C ASP A 25 -3.95 7.54 -16.89
N ALA A 26 -4.03 6.44 -16.14
CA ALA A 26 -5.11 6.23 -15.19
C ALA A 26 -5.04 7.20 -14.01
N MET A 27 -3.83 7.54 -13.54
CA MET A 27 -3.64 8.52 -12.46
C MET A 27 -3.85 9.96 -12.94
N ASN A 28 -3.52 10.28 -14.19
CA ASN A 28 -3.80 11.59 -14.81
C ASN A 28 -5.31 11.91 -14.74
N LYS A 29 -6.18 10.92 -14.97
CA LYS A 29 -7.64 11.07 -14.84
C LYS A 29 -8.13 11.32 -13.42
N LEU A 30 -7.30 11.03 -12.42
CA LEU A 30 -7.62 11.20 -11.00
C LEU A 30 -6.84 12.36 -10.36
N GLU A 31 -5.97 13.02 -11.12
CA GLU A 31 -5.00 13.99 -10.60
C GLU A 31 -5.67 15.11 -9.81
N GLU A 32 -6.66 15.78 -10.41
CA GLU A 32 -7.35 16.91 -9.79
C GLU A 32 -7.96 16.51 -8.44
N LYS A 33 -8.68 15.38 -8.42
CA LYS A 33 -9.29 14.84 -7.21
C LYS A 33 -8.24 14.43 -6.16
N ALA A 34 -7.11 13.86 -6.60
CA ALA A 34 -6.03 13.45 -5.71
C ALA A 34 -5.31 14.67 -5.11
N ARG A 35 -5.03 15.71 -5.90
CA ARG A 35 -4.46 16.96 -5.41
C ARG A 35 -5.35 17.63 -4.38
N ALA A 36 -6.67 17.59 -4.58
CA ALA A 36 -7.65 18.14 -3.63
C ALA A 36 -7.68 17.41 -2.27
N CYS A 37 -7.03 16.25 -2.13
CA CYS A 37 -6.89 15.56 -0.83
C CYS A 37 -5.70 16.04 -0.01
N TYR A 38 -4.79 16.83 -0.59
CA TYR A 38 -3.61 17.34 0.10
C TYR A 38 -3.81 18.80 0.49
N GLU A 39 -3.32 19.18 1.65
CA GLU A 39 -3.30 20.57 2.09
C GLU A 39 -2.15 21.32 1.43
N GLY A 40 -2.41 22.56 0.98
CA GLY A 40 -1.41 23.44 0.37
C GLY A 40 -1.19 23.23 -1.13
N THR A 41 -0.28 24.03 -1.69
CA THR A 41 0.03 23.99 -3.12
C THR A 41 1.12 22.95 -3.40
N ILE A 42 0.78 21.93 -4.18
CA ILE A 42 1.76 20.95 -4.67
C ILE A 42 2.45 21.51 -5.91
N SER A 43 3.74 21.84 -5.78
CA SER A 43 4.58 22.42 -6.85
C SER A 43 5.09 21.41 -7.90
N LEU A 44 4.60 20.17 -7.88
CA LEU A 44 4.94 19.13 -8.85
C LEU A 44 4.18 19.30 -10.16
N SER A 45 4.85 19.06 -11.28
CA SER A 45 4.17 18.92 -12.57
C SER A 45 3.17 17.77 -12.54
N SER A 46 2.21 17.76 -13.48
CA SER A 46 1.24 16.68 -13.60
C SER A 46 1.90 15.32 -13.73
N TYR A 47 2.92 15.21 -14.58
CA TYR A 47 3.66 13.96 -14.76
C TYR A 47 4.37 13.51 -13.49
N GLU A 48 5.04 14.42 -12.77
CA GLU A 48 5.72 14.06 -11.51
C GLU A 48 4.74 13.62 -10.43
N PHE A 49 3.61 14.32 -10.30
CA PHE A 49 2.58 14.00 -9.33
C PHE A 49 1.93 12.65 -9.64
N THR A 50 1.53 12.38 -10.88
CA THR A 50 0.90 11.11 -11.23
C THR A 50 1.87 9.95 -11.19
N LYS A 51 3.14 10.18 -11.54
CA LYS A 51 4.22 9.20 -11.33
C LYS A 51 4.43 8.89 -9.85
N MET A 52 4.39 9.89 -8.97
CA MET A 52 4.44 9.68 -7.52
C MET A 52 3.27 8.81 -7.05
N LEU A 53 2.03 9.10 -7.47
CA LEU A 53 0.86 8.27 -7.13
C LEU A 53 1.03 6.81 -7.58
N VAL A 54 1.58 6.58 -8.78
CA VAL A 54 1.85 5.21 -9.29
C VAL A 54 2.91 4.51 -8.46
N LEU A 55 4.04 5.17 -8.19
CA LEU A 55 5.16 4.58 -7.45
C LEU A 55 4.75 4.23 -6.02
N ASP A 56 4.12 5.18 -5.33
CA ASP A 56 3.75 5.06 -3.93
C ASP A 56 2.59 4.09 -3.78
N GLY A 57 1.58 4.19 -4.66
CA GLY A 57 0.43 3.31 -4.64
C GLY A 57 0.77 1.86 -4.98
N CYS A 58 1.65 1.61 -5.96
CA CYS A 58 2.12 0.24 -6.24
C CYS A 58 2.91 -0.34 -5.06
N PHE A 59 3.77 0.47 -4.43
CA PHE A 59 4.53 0.05 -3.26
C PHE A 59 3.61 -0.35 -2.10
N VAL A 60 2.64 0.49 -1.77
CA VAL A 60 1.65 0.22 -0.71
C VAL A 60 0.81 -1.02 -1.02
N LEU A 61 0.37 -1.19 -2.27
CA LEU A 61 -0.41 -2.37 -2.66
C LEU A 61 0.39 -3.67 -2.58
N GLU A 62 1.69 -3.66 -2.91
CA GLU A 62 2.54 -4.85 -2.74
C GLU A 62 2.73 -5.19 -1.26
N LEU A 63 2.89 -4.19 -0.39
CA LEU A 63 2.94 -4.40 1.07
C LEU A 63 1.65 -5.04 1.59
N PHE A 64 0.51 -4.46 1.23
CA PHE A 64 -0.82 -4.94 1.62
C PHE A 64 -1.06 -6.38 1.16
N ARG A 65 -0.81 -6.66 -0.12
CA ARG A 65 -1.00 -7.99 -0.70
C ARG A 65 -0.02 -9.01 -0.14
N GLY A 66 1.21 -8.61 0.12
CA GLY A 66 2.26 -9.49 0.62
C GLY A 66 2.08 -9.85 2.09
N ALA A 67 1.55 -8.92 2.90
CA ALA A 67 1.12 -9.21 4.27
C ALA A 67 -0.08 -10.17 4.32
N ASP A 68 -1.00 -10.06 3.35
CA ASP A 68 -2.21 -10.90 3.29
C ASP A 68 -1.94 -12.31 2.72
N LYS A 69 -1.17 -12.41 1.62
CA LYS A 69 -0.97 -13.66 0.85
C LYS A 69 0.43 -14.25 0.97
N GLY A 70 1.37 -13.53 1.57
CA GLY A 70 2.79 -13.86 1.59
C GLY A 70 3.56 -13.22 0.43
N PHE A 71 4.68 -12.57 0.74
CA PHE A 71 5.53 -11.90 -0.25
C PHE A 71 6.17 -12.83 -1.28
N SER A 72 6.41 -14.09 -0.94
CA SER A 72 6.88 -15.10 -1.89
C SER A 72 5.88 -15.36 -3.02
N VAL A 73 4.58 -15.24 -2.75
CA VAL A 73 3.52 -15.36 -3.77
C VAL A 73 3.55 -14.19 -4.75
N LEU A 74 4.05 -13.03 -4.32
CA LEU A 74 4.25 -11.86 -5.17
C LEU A 74 5.58 -11.90 -5.94
N GLY A 75 6.42 -12.90 -5.68
CA GLY A 75 7.72 -13.09 -6.34
C GLY A 75 8.91 -12.49 -5.59
N TYR A 76 8.74 -12.03 -4.35
CA TYR A 76 9.85 -11.55 -3.54
C TYR A 76 10.59 -12.71 -2.86
N GLY A 77 11.92 -12.64 -2.88
CA GLY A 77 12.78 -13.63 -2.24
C GLY A 77 12.68 -13.59 -0.71
N ARG A 78 13.02 -14.70 -0.05
CA ARG A 78 12.98 -14.80 1.44
C ARG A 78 13.96 -13.86 2.15
N ASN A 79 14.98 -13.37 1.44
CA ASN A 79 15.97 -12.45 1.97
C ASN A 79 15.75 -11.02 1.44
N ASP A 80 14.55 -10.72 0.95
CA ASP A 80 14.24 -9.37 0.46
C ASP A 80 14.30 -8.35 1.61
N PRO A 81 15.10 -7.28 1.49
CA PRO A 81 15.33 -6.36 2.60
C PRO A 81 14.05 -5.65 3.07
N VAL A 82 13.06 -5.46 2.18
CA VAL A 82 11.80 -4.75 2.46
C VAL A 82 10.60 -5.66 2.51
N PHE A 83 10.50 -6.60 1.56
CA PHE A 83 9.35 -7.48 1.40
C PHE A 83 9.56 -8.85 2.07
N ALA A 84 10.57 -9.04 2.92
CA ALA A 84 10.71 -10.28 3.71
C ALA A 84 11.12 -10.06 5.17
N THR A 85 11.48 -8.84 5.56
CA THR A 85 11.99 -8.53 6.90
C THR A 85 10.86 -8.14 7.86
N ARG A 86 10.48 -9.04 8.79
CA ARG A 86 9.43 -8.77 9.80
C ARG A 86 9.71 -7.53 10.66
N GLY A 87 10.96 -7.33 11.10
CA GLY A 87 11.32 -6.18 11.93
C GLY A 87 11.15 -4.83 11.21
N LEU A 88 11.41 -4.79 9.90
CA LEU A 88 11.22 -3.59 9.09
C LEU A 88 9.74 -3.29 8.83
N MET A 89 8.87 -4.32 8.87
CA MET A 89 7.43 -4.14 8.65
C MET A 89 6.82 -3.16 9.64
N HIS A 90 7.17 -3.26 10.93
CA HIS A 90 6.65 -2.35 11.96
C HIS A 90 7.10 -0.90 11.74
N LEU A 91 8.34 -0.70 11.28
CA LEU A 91 8.85 0.63 10.96
C LEU A 91 8.12 1.22 9.74
N ILE A 92 7.92 0.41 8.70
CA ILE A 92 7.16 0.82 7.50
C ILE A 92 5.71 1.14 7.87
N GLN A 93 5.05 0.31 8.66
CA GLN A 93 3.67 0.56 9.10
C GLN A 93 3.57 1.89 9.85
N ARG A 94 4.51 2.17 10.76
CA ARG A 94 4.54 3.43 11.52
C ARG A 94 4.76 4.64 10.60
N ASP A 95 5.69 4.53 9.66
CA ASP A 95 5.98 5.57 8.68
C ASP A 95 4.77 5.85 7.77
N MET A 96 4.07 4.80 7.32
CA MET A 96 2.86 4.93 6.50
C MET A 96 1.68 5.59 7.22
N VAL A 97 1.64 5.59 8.55
CA VAL A 97 0.60 6.26 9.34
C VAL A 97 0.90 7.75 9.54
N MET A 98 2.14 8.19 9.29
CA MET A 98 2.50 9.62 9.35
C MET A 98 1.71 10.41 8.29
N LEU A 99 1.25 11.61 8.66
CA LEU A 99 0.44 12.47 7.80
C LEU A 99 1.13 12.78 6.46
N GLU A 100 2.45 12.87 6.46
CA GLU A 100 3.28 13.20 5.29
C GLU A 100 3.27 12.09 4.22
N ASN A 101 2.91 10.85 4.58
CA ASN A 101 2.95 9.68 3.69
C ASN A 101 1.56 9.23 3.21
N GLN A 102 0.54 10.10 3.28
CA GLN A 102 -0.82 9.73 2.94
C GLN A 102 -1.06 9.60 1.43
N LEU A 103 -1.77 8.54 1.05
CA LEU A 103 -2.33 8.34 -0.28
C LEU A 103 -3.86 8.24 -0.20
N PRO A 104 -4.60 8.95 -1.08
CA PRO A 104 -6.05 8.81 -1.11
C PRO A 104 -6.48 7.38 -1.45
N LEU A 105 -7.41 6.82 -0.68
CA LEU A 105 -7.84 5.41 -0.84
C LEU A 105 -8.34 5.09 -2.26
N PHE A 106 -8.98 6.04 -2.94
CA PHE A 106 -9.47 5.84 -4.31
C PHE A 106 -8.34 5.67 -5.34
N VAL A 107 -7.16 6.23 -5.09
CA VAL A 107 -5.96 6.01 -5.91
C VAL A 107 -5.56 4.54 -5.81
N LEU A 108 -5.47 4.01 -4.59
CA LEU A 108 -5.14 2.60 -4.33
C LEU A 108 -6.19 1.65 -4.93
N ASN A 109 -7.48 1.98 -4.82
CA ASN A 109 -8.55 1.20 -5.44
C ASN A 109 -8.35 1.12 -6.96
N ARG A 110 -8.12 2.27 -7.61
CA ARG A 110 -7.94 2.32 -9.06
C ARG A 110 -6.71 1.53 -9.52
N LEU A 111 -5.59 1.66 -8.81
CA LEU A 111 -4.37 0.91 -9.12
C LEU A 111 -4.59 -0.59 -8.95
N LEU A 112 -5.29 -1.03 -7.90
CA LEU A 112 -5.56 -2.44 -7.68
C LEU A 112 -6.49 -3.04 -8.74
N GLU A 113 -7.51 -2.30 -9.17
CA GLU A 113 -8.38 -2.69 -10.29
C GLU A 113 -7.59 -2.96 -11.57
N LEU A 114 -6.65 -2.07 -11.92
CA LEU A 114 -5.77 -2.25 -13.08
C LEU A 114 -4.93 -3.53 -12.95
N GLN A 115 -4.41 -3.82 -11.74
CA GLN A 115 -3.58 -5.00 -11.52
C GLN A 115 -4.36 -6.31 -11.59
N LEU A 116 -5.61 -6.33 -11.11
CA LEU A 116 -6.42 -7.55 -11.06
C LEU A 116 -7.19 -7.81 -12.36
N ARG A 117 -7.27 -6.82 -13.27
CA ARG A 117 -8.12 -6.86 -14.48
C ARG A 117 -9.59 -7.17 -14.16
N THR A 118 -10.02 -6.93 -12.93
CA THR A 118 -11.39 -7.10 -12.46
C THR A 118 -11.97 -5.75 -12.14
N GLN A 119 -13.21 -5.50 -12.57
CA GLN A 119 -13.95 -4.34 -12.11
C GLN A 119 -14.53 -4.61 -10.72
N ASN A 120 -14.33 -3.65 -9.82
CA ASN A 120 -15.15 -3.43 -8.62
C ASN A 120 -15.15 -4.57 -7.59
N GLN A 121 -14.17 -4.55 -6.68
CA GLN A 121 -14.23 -5.25 -5.40
C GLN A 121 -14.31 -4.20 -4.28
N PRO A 122 -15.52 -3.66 -4.01
CA PRO A 122 -15.67 -2.57 -3.05
C PRO A 122 -15.13 -3.00 -1.69
N GLY A 123 -14.28 -2.15 -1.09
CA GLY A 123 -13.68 -2.39 0.21
C GLY A 123 -12.51 -3.38 0.23
N LEU A 124 -12.05 -3.92 -0.91
CA LEU A 124 -10.89 -4.83 -0.92
C LEU A 124 -9.61 -4.16 -0.41
N VAL A 125 -9.28 -2.96 -0.91
CA VAL A 125 -8.10 -2.22 -0.42
C VAL A 125 -8.25 -1.88 1.05
N ALA A 126 -9.43 -1.43 1.49
CA ALA A 126 -9.69 -1.11 2.89
C ALA A 126 -9.49 -2.34 3.80
N ARG A 127 -9.99 -3.51 3.39
CA ARG A 127 -9.77 -4.76 4.12
C ARG A 127 -8.30 -5.15 4.19
N LEU A 128 -7.57 -5.00 3.09
CA LEU A 128 -6.13 -5.26 3.07
C LEU A 128 -5.36 -4.28 3.97
N ALA A 129 -5.73 -3.00 3.96
CA ALA A 129 -5.15 -1.98 4.81
C ALA A 129 -5.39 -2.28 6.30
N ILE A 130 -6.63 -2.62 6.69
CA ILE A 130 -6.96 -2.99 8.08
C ILE A 130 -6.11 -4.19 8.53
N ARG A 131 -6.02 -5.24 7.71
CA ARG A 131 -5.18 -6.41 8.02
C ARG A 131 -3.71 -6.03 8.15
N PHE A 132 -3.23 -5.16 7.25
CA PHE A 132 -1.86 -4.69 7.27
C PHE A 132 -1.54 -3.88 8.53
N PHE A 133 -2.45 -3.02 9.00
CA PHE A 133 -2.22 -2.17 10.18
C PHE A 133 -2.66 -2.78 11.51
N ASN A 134 -3.36 -3.92 11.52
CA ASN A 134 -3.82 -4.58 12.74
C ASN A 134 -2.72 -4.74 13.82
N PRO A 135 -1.46 -5.09 13.48
CA PRO A 135 -0.38 -5.18 14.48
C PRO A 135 -0.03 -3.86 15.19
N LEU A 136 -0.44 -2.71 14.66
CA LEU A 136 -0.24 -1.40 15.28
C LEU A 136 -1.42 -0.94 16.14
N MET A 137 -2.60 -1.57 16.00
CA MET A 137 -3.75 -1.14 16.77
C MET A 137 -3.51 -1.50 18.24
N PRO A 138 -3.75 -0.57 19.19
CA PRO A 138 -3.83 -0.93 20.59
C PRO A 138 -4.87 -2.03 20.70
N THR A 139 -4.45 -3.24 21.01
CA THR A 139 -5.39 -4.26 21.43
C THR A 139 -5.94 -3.76 22.75
N ASP A 140 -7.22 -3.38 22.75
CA ASP A 140 -7.98 -3.28 24.00
C ASP A 140 -8.00 -4.68 24.62
N ASN A 141 -6.93 -5.03 25.32
CA ASN A 141 -6.91 -6.14 26.26
C ASN A 141 -6.66 -5.59 27.68
N PRO A 142 -7.55 -4.74 28.22
CA PRO A 142 -7.74 -4.73 29.65
C PRO A 142 -8.54 -6.01 29.99
N PHE A 143 -7.94 -6.89 30.81
CA PHE A 143 -8.59 -8.06 31.43
C PHE A 143 -8.67 -9.37 30.63
N THR A 144 -7.53 -10.06 30.47
CA THR A 144 -7.48 -11.49 30.80
C THR A 144 -6.47 -11.71 31.92
N LYS A 145 -6.72 -11.10 33.09
CA LYS A 145 -6.35 -11.75 34.34
C LYS A 145 -7.39 -12.84 34.54
N THR A 146 -7.05 -14.05 34.14
CA THR A 146 -7.73 -15.24 34.63
C THR A 146 -7.62 -15.18 36.15
N ASN A 147 -8.72 -14.83 36.81
CA ASN A 147 -8.89 -15.11 38.23
C ASN A 147 -8.86 -16.63 38.35
N GLN A 148 -7.70 -17.19 38.70
CA GLN A 148 -7.66 -18.46 39.40
C GLN A 148 -8.22 -18.18 40.81
N PHE A 149 -9.54 -18.28 40.92
CA PHE A 149 -10.12 -18.91 42.09
C PHE A 149 -9.89 -20.40 41.90
N ASP A 150 -9.18 -21.03 42.84
CA ASP A 150 -9.53 -22.34 43.36
C ASP A 150 -8.71 -22.59 44.64
N THR A 151 -9.44 -22.50 45.75
CA THR A 151 -9.33 -23.19 47.06
C THR A 151 -8.04 -23.16 47.86
#